data_AF-A0A935SQE9-F1
#
_entry.id   AF-A0A935SQE9-F1
#
_cell.length_a   1.000
_cell.length_b   1.000
_cell.length_c   1.000
_cell.angle_alpha   90.00
_cell.angle_beta   90.00
_cell.angle_gamma   90.00
#
_symmetry.space_group_name_H-M   'P 1'
#
loop_
_entity.id
_entity.type
_entity.pdbx_description
1 polymer ?
#
loop_
_entity_poly.entity_id
_entity_poly.type
_entity_poly.pdbx_seq_one_letter_code
_entity_poly.pdbx_strand_id
1 'polypeptide(L)'
;MRKNLLLLFIALSFSTFAYGQGTPKPTPTPAPKPPVYIAADNVTTVAQVTDVTSKDEYYIHLKALIESHKVKNLTYQYEYNGAANLNSPDLGYMASNGQIAMMAVAKERGMLASKYKALFGKSCSTPLGKNGVLAEAEVLEELKCRFGLTEMKNSTPTNVVTKGRFAMLLNQALNLWIRKLDALK
;
A
#
# COMPACT_ATOMS: atom_id res chain seq x y z
N MET A 1 20.73 39.21 81.60
CA MET A 1 19.56 39.74 80.85
C MET A 1 19.12 38.63 79.89
N ARG A 2 18.16 37.76 80.22
CA ARG A 2 16.69 37.88 80.09
C ARG A 2 16.19 38.33 78.71
N LYS A 3 15.60 37.40 77.94
CA LYS A 3 14.24 37.38 77.31
C LYS A 3 14.27 36.52 76.03
N ASN A 4 13.60 35.36 76.02
CA ASN A 4 12.18 35.13 75.67
C ASN A 4 11.93 35.27 74.16
N LEU A 5 11.64 34.18 73.44
CA LEU A 5 10.33 33.54 73.30
C LEU A 5 9.64 34.06 72.02
N LEU A 6 9.31 33.17 71.07
CA LEU A 6 7.95 32.82 70.66
C LEU A 6 7.97 32.18 69.25
N LEU A 7 7.47 30.94 69.16
CA LEU A 7 7.03 30.34 67.89
C LEU A 7 5.86 31.14 67.31
N LEU A 8 5.83 31.34 66.00
CA LEU A 8 4.62 31.75 65.29
C LEU A 8 4.45 30.92 64.01
N PHE A 9 3.43 30.06 64.02
CA PHE A 9 2.87 29.40 62.85
C PHE A 9 2.15 30.45 62.00
N ILE A 10 2.47 30.52 60.70
CA ILE A 10 1.66 31.27 59.73
C ILE A 10 1.06 30.27 58.76
N ALA A 11 -0.24 30.07 58.89
CA ALA A 11 -1.09 29.41 57.92
C ALA A 11 -1.22 30.32 56.68
N LEU A 12 -0.82 29.83 55.51
CA LEU A 12 -1.07 30.48 54.24
C LEU A 12 -2.42 29.99 53.70
N SER A 13 -3.46 30.78 53.96
CA SER A 13 -4.74 30.69 53.27
C SER A 13 -4.61 31.32 51.88
N PHE A 14 -4.57 30.50 50.82
CA PHE A 14 -4.76 30.96 49.45
C PHE A 14 -6.25 31.01 49.13
N SER A 15 -6.79 32.22 49.14
CA SER A 15 -8.09 32.55 48.54
C SER A 15 -7.98 32.43 47.02
N THR A 16 -8.85 31.59 46.43
CA THR A 16 -9.02 31.44 44.99
C THR A 16 -9.68 32.68 44.40
N PHE A 17 -8.97 33.40 43.54
CA PHE A 17 -9.57 34.37 42.62
C PHE A 17 -9.99 33.66 41.34
N ALA A 18 -11.28 33.71 41.03
CA ALA A 18 -11.86 33.22 39.79
C ALA A 18 -11.57 34.18 38.64
N TYR A 19 -10.80 33.72 37.65
CA TYR A 19 -10.85 34.27 36.29
C TYR A 19 -11.38 33.18 35.37
N GLY A 20 -12.59 33.41 34.85
CA GLY A 20 -13.15 32.60 33.78
C GLY A 20 -12.37 32.84 32.49
N GLN A 21 -11.52 31.89 32.14
CA GLN A 21 -11.10 31.66 30.76
C GLN A 21 -11.39 30.20 30.47
N GLY A 22 -12.51 29.96 29.78
CA GLY A 22 -12.84 28.65 29.25
C GLY A 22 -11.75 28.22 28.26
N THR A 23 -10.94 27.24 28.64
CA THR A 23 -10.07 26.54 27.71
C THR A 23 -10.96 25.84 26.67
N PRO A 24 -10.65 25.91 25.36
CA PRO A 24 -11.40 25.15 24.37
C PRO A 24 -11.27 23.66 24.72
N LYS A 25 -12.40 23.02 25.03
CA LYS A 25 -12.47 21.57 25.20
C LYS A 25 -11.96 20.93 23.90
N PRO A 26 -10.95 20.05 23.93
CA PRO A 26 -10.48 19.38 22.73
C PRO A 26 -11.66 18.64 22.11
N THR A 27 -12.04 19.05 20.90
CA THR A 27 -13.05 18.35 20.12
C THR A 27 -12.52 16.94 19.87
N PRO A 28 -13.23 15.88 20.26
CA PRO A 28 -12.79 14.54 19.96
C PRO A 28 -12.71 14.39 18.44
N THR A 29 -11.50 14.09 17.94
CA THR A 29 -11.30 13.72 16.54
C THR A 29 -12.22 12.55 16.24
N PRO A 30 -13.10 12.63 15.22
CA PRO A 30 -13.92 11.51 14.82
C PRO A 30 -13.02 10.29 14.56
N ALA A 31 -13.35 9.17 15.18
CA ALA A 31 -12.63 7.92 14.91
C ALA A 31 -12.65 7.66 13.39
N PRO A 32 -11.52 7.25 12.77
CA PRO A 32 -11.51 6.85 11.37
C PRO A 32 -12.60 5.80 11.16
N LYS A 33 -13.49 6.06 10.21
CA LYS A 33 -14.55 5.11 9.86
C LYS A 33 -13.87 3.78 9.46
N PRO A 34 -14.32 2.62 9.98
CA PRO A 34 -13.78 1.34 9.55
C PRO A 34 -13.86 1.22 8.02
N PRO A 35 -12.85 0.66 7.35
CA PRO A 35 -12.93 0.42 5.91
C PRO A 35 -14.16 -0.44 5.63
N VAL A 36 -15.04 0.05 4.76
CA VAL A 36 -16.18 -0.74 4.28
C VAL A 36 -15.61 -1.72 3.26
N TYR A 37 -15.57 -3.00 3.62
CA TYR A 37 -15.16 -4.08 2.72
C TYR A 37 -16.36 -4.51 1.88
N ILE A 38 -16.35 -4.16 0.59
CA ILE A 38 -17.36 -4.64 -0.36
C ILE A 38 -16.97 -6.03 -0.84
N ALA A 39 -17.94 -6.95 -0.87
CA ALA A 39 -17.76 -8.32 -1.36
C ALA A 39 -17.31 -8.35 -2.84
N ALA A 40 -16.49 -9.34 -3.18
CA ALA A 40 -15.68 -9.44 -4.40
C ALA A 40 -16.45 -9.59 -5.73
N ASP A 41 -17.79 -9.69 -5.71
CA ASP A 41 -18.56 -10.27 -6.80
C ASP A 41 -19.27 -9.29 -7.73
N ASN A 42 -19.08 -7.97 -7.57
CA ASN A 42 -19.58 -7.00 -8.53
C ASN A 42 -18.48 -6.05 -8.99
N VAL A 43 -18.67 -5.44 -10.16
CA VAL A 43 -17.82 -4.43 -10.81
C VAL A 43 -16.88 -5.01 -11.88
N THR A 44 -17.44 -5.12 -13.08
CA THR A 44 -16.77 -5.11 -14.38
C THR A 44 -16.99 -3.74 -14.99
N THR A 45 -16.01 -2.84 -14.92
CA THR A 45 -15.77 -1.67 -15.79
C THR A 45 -14.74 -0.78 -15.09
N VAL A 46 -13.97 -0.02 -15.87
CA VAL A 46 -12.94 0.95 -15.43
C VAL A 46 -13.46 2.01 -14.43
N ALA A 47 -14.75 2.00 -14.09
CA ALA A 47 -15.41 2.83 -13.08
C ALA A 47 -14.84 2.74 -11.65
N GLN A 48 -13.89 1.85 -11.38
CA GLN A 48 -13.17 1.77 -10.10
C GLN A 48 -12.03 2.80 -9.97
N VAL A 49 -11.74 3.55 -11.02
CA VAL A 49 -10.65 4.55 -11.05
C VAL A 49 -11.27 5.90 -11.42
N THR A 50 -11.54 6.74 -10.43
CA THR A 50 -12.26 8.02 -10.62
C THR A 50 -11.34 9.21 -10.88
N ASP A 51 -10.04 9.06 -10.63
CA ASP A 51 -9.03 10.13 -10.62
C ASP A 51 -7.93 9.97 -11.69
N VAL A 52 -8.04 8.95 -12.54
CA VAL A 52 -7.11 8.72 -13.67
C VAL A 52 -7.86 8.85 -14.99
N THR A 53 -7.32 9.67 -15.87
CA THR A 53 -7.84 9.88 -17.22
C THR A 53 -7.16 8.96 -18.22
N SER A 54 -7.78 8.74 -19.38
CA SER A 54 -7.18 7.98 -20.48
C SER A 54 -5.89 8.61 -21.05
N LYS A 55 -5.57 9.85 -20.67
CA LYS A 55 -4.35 10.55 -21.07
C LYS A 55 -3.17 10.33 -20.12
N ASP A 56 -3.42 9.77 -18.94
CA ASP A 56 -2.36 9.49 -17.97
C ASP A 56 -1.53 8.29 -18.42
N GLU A 57 -0.20 8.37 -18.29
CA GLU A 57 0.75 7.38 -18.80
C GLU A 57 0.48 5.96 -18.30
N TYR A 58 0.05 5.82 -17.05
CA TYR A 58 -0.20 4.54 -16.40
C TYR A 58 -1.62 4.00 -16.60
N TYR A 59 -2.55 4.75 -17.21
CA TYR A 59 -3.95 4.34 -17.39
C TYR A 59 -4.07 3.00 -18.11
N ILE A 60 -3.31 2.80 -19.19
CA ILE A 60 -3.33 1.56 -19.99
C ILE A 60 -2.89 0.36 -19.14
N HIS A 61 -1.90 0.53 -18.28
CA HIS A 61 -1.39 -0.52 -17.41
C HIS A 61 -2.40 -0.89 -16.32
N LEU A 62 -3.05 0.09 -15.70
CA LEU A 62 -4.13 -0.15 -14.75
C LEU A 62 -5.31 -0.87 -15.39
N LYS A 63 -5.73 -0.41 -16.57
CA LYS A 63 -6.79 -1.05 -17.34
C LYS A 63 -6.45 -2.51 -17.63
N ALA A 64 -5.23 -2.80 -18.09
CA ALA A 64 -4.78 -4.17 -18.33
C ALA A 64 -4.79 -5.03 -17.06
N LEU A 65 -4.30 -4.50 -15.93
CA LEU A 65 -4.31 -5.19 -14.65
C LEU A 65 -5.72 -5.57 -14.21
N ILE A 66 -6.70 -4.67 -14.35
CA ILE A 66 -8.10 -4.91 -13.97
C ILE A 66 -8.81 -5.82 -14.97
N GLU A 67 -8.74 -5.50 -16.26
CA GLU A 67 -9.55 -6.17 -17.28
C GLU A 67 -8.98 -7.52 -17.68
N SER A 68 -7.67 -7.58 -17.92
CA SER A 68 -6.98 -8.78 -18.43
C SER A 68 -6.50 -9.70 -17.31
N HIS A 69 -6.04 -9.13 -16.19
CA HIS A 69 -5.49 -9.91 -15.08
C HIS A 69 -6.40 -9.99 -13.85
N LYS A 70 -7.54 -9.29 -13.84
CA LYS A 70 -8.49 -9.26 -12.70
C LYS A 70 -7.87 -8.78 -11.38
N VAL A 71 -6.83 -7.95 -11.45
CA VAL A 71 -6.21 -7.31 -10.28
C VAL A 71 -6.98 -6.02 -9.98
N LYS A 72 -8.03 -6.13 -9.14
CA LYS A 72 -8.99 -5.04 -8.86
C LYS A 72 -8.60 -4.12 -7.69
N ASN A 73 -7.61 -4.49 -6.88
CA ASN A 73 -7.30 -3.81 -5.62
C ASN A 73 -6.15 -2.80 -5.72
N LEU A 74 -5.94 -2.21 -6.90
CA LEU A 74 -4.93 -1.14 -7.06
C LEU A 74 -5.43 0.20 -6.50
N THR A 75 -6.73 0.28 -6.19
CA THR A 75 -7.44 1.49 -5.76
C THR A 75 -7.89 1.34 -4.31
N TYR A 76 -7.67 2.37 -3.48
CA TYR A 76 -8.28 2.46 -2.15
C TYR A 76 -9.52 3.33 -2.25
N GLN A 77 -10.68 2.85 -1.79
CA GLN A 77 -11.96 3.58 -1.91
C GLN A 77 -12.30 4.05 -3.34
N TYR A 78 -11.81 3.34 -4.37
CA TYR A 78 -11.97 3.68 -5.80
C TYR A 78 -11.17 4.90 -6.29
N GLU A 79 -10.20 5.37 -5.51
CA GLU A 79 -9.28 6.43 -5.88
C GLU A 79 -7.88 5.85 -6.12
N TYR A 80 -7.33 6.08 -7.31
CA TYR A 80 -5.97 5.75 -7.71
C TYR A 80 -5.12 7.02 -7.90
N ASN A 81 -4.39 7.39 -6.86
CA ASN A 81 -3.41 8.46 -7.00
C ASN A 81 -2.08 7.91 -7.56
N GLY A 82 -1.94 7.93 -8.88
CA GLY A 82 -0.73 7.44 -9.56
C GLY A 82 0.53 8.26 -9.31
N ALA A 83 0.39 9.52 -8.90
CA ALA A 83 1.52 10.40 -8.55
C ALA A 83 2.02 10.18 -7.11
N ALA A 84 1.23 9.53 -6.24
CA ALA A 84 1.65 9.24 -4.88
C ALA A 84 2.84 8.28 -4.86
N ASN A 85 3.77 8.51 -3.92
CA ASN A 85 4.88 7.59 -3.69
C ASN A 85 4.35 6.21 -3.26
N LEU A 86 4.98 5.16 -3.78
CA LEU A 86 4.75 3.80 -3.35
C LEU A 86 5.42 3.59 -1.98
N ASN A 87 4.65 3.08 -1.03
CA ASN A 87 5.15 2.63 0.27
C ASN A 87 5.18 1.09 0.34
N SER A 88 5.86 0.55 1.35
CA SER A 88 6.04 -0.89 1.54
C SER A 88 4.72 -1.67 1.71
N PRO A 89 3.75 -1.24 2.55
CA PRO A 89 2.44 -1.88 2.64
C PRO A 89 1.72 -2.00 1.30
N ASP A 90 1.69 -0.91 0.53
CA ASP A 90 1.05 -0.84 -0.79
C ASP A 90 1.70 -1.82 -1.78
N LEU A 91 3.05 -1.85 -1.82
CA LEU A 91 3.80 -2.81 -2.64
C LEU A 91 3.43 -4.24 -2.29
N GLY A 92 3.53 -4.61 -1.01
CA GLY A 92 3.28 -5.98 -0.54
C GLY A 92 1.86 -6.44 -0.83
N TYR A 93 0.89 -5.57 -0.60
CA TYR A 93 -0.53 -5.85 -0.85
C TYR A 93 -0.82 -6.04 -2.34
N MET A 94 -0.42 -5.11 -3.20
CA MET A 94 -0.70 -5.18 -4.63
C MET A 94 0.04 -6.33 -5.33
N ALA A 95 1.31 -6.57 -4.97
CA ALA A 95 2.07 -7.69 -5.52
C ALA A 95 1.46 -9.05 -5.13
N SER A 96 0.98 -9.19 -3.88
CA SER A 96 0.30 -10.41 -3.42
C SER A 96 -1.02 -10.64 -4.18
N ASN A 97 -1.80 -9.59 -4.43
CA ASN A 97 -3.00 -9.68 -5.27
C ASN A 97 -2.66 -10.11 -6.71
N GLY A 98 -1.56 -9.61 -7.27
CA GLY A 98 -1.05 -10.07 -8.57
C GLY A 98 -0.72 -11.56 -8.59
N GLN A 99 -0.10 -12.10 -7.53
CA GLN A 99 0.16 -13.54 -7.41
C GLN A 99 -1.15 -14.35 -7.35
N ILE A 100 -2.14 -13.90 -6.57
CA ILE A 100 -3.46 -14.55 -6.48
C ILE A 100 -4.13 -14.60 -7.85
N ALA A 101 -4.14 -13.49 -8.57
CA ALA A 101 -4.66 -13.42 -9.93
C ALA A 101 -3.98 -14.42 -10.87
N MET A 102 -2.65 -14.50 -10.84
CA MET A 102 -1.90 -15.43 -11.70
C MET A 102 -2.13 -16.90 -11.34
N MET A 103 -2.31 -17.22 -10.06
CA MET A 103 -2.73 -18.57 -9.65
C MET A 103 -4.12 -18.93 -10.19
N ALA A 104 -5.06 -17.98 -10.20
CA ALA A 104 -6.39 -18.19 -10.79
C ALA A 104 -6.29 -18.42 -12.30
N VAL A 105 -5.52 -17.60 -13.03
CA VAL A 105 -5.28 -17.79 -14.48
C VAL A 105 -4.70 -19.17 -14.78
N ALA A 106 -3.73 -19.65 -14.00
CA ALA A 106 -3.15 -20.98 -14.20
C ALA A 106 -4.17 -22.10 -13.91
N LYS A 107 -5.00 -21.95 -12.88
CA LYS A 107 -6.07 -22.89 -12.56
C LYS A 107 -7.10 -22.97 -13.68
N GLU A 108 -7.53 -21.83 -14.22
CA GLU A 108 -8.46 -21.76 -15.36
C GLU A 108 -7.89 -22.40 -16.63
N ARG A 109 -6.56 -22.38 -16.79
CA ARG A 109 -5.84 -23.07 -17.86
C ARG A 109 -5.65 -24.58 -17.62
N GLY A 110 -6.26 -25.14 -16.57
CA GLY A 110 -6.21 -26.58 -16.26
C GLY A 110 -4.91 -27.07 -15.63
N MET A 111 -4.06 -26.17 -15.13
CA MET A 111 -2.78 -26.58 -14.53
C MET A 111 -2.94 -27.04 -13.08
N LEU A 112 -2.18 -28.09 -12.72
CA LEU A 112 -2.09 -28.56 -11.34
C LEU A 112 -1.45 -27.50 -10.44
N ALA A 113 -1.97 -27.38 -9.21
CA ALA A 113 -1.49 -26.43 -8.21
C ALA A 113 0.01 -26.55 -7.92
N SER A 114 0.54 -27.77 -7.86
CA SER A 114 1.96 -28.00 -7.64
C SER A 114 2.83 -27.42 -8.76
N LYS A 115 2.38 -27.49 -10.02
CA LYS A 115 3.13 -26.98 -11.18
C LYS A 115 3.21 -25.46 -11.19
N TYR A 116 2.06 -24.77 -11.07
CA TYR A 116 2.09 -23.31 -11.14
C TYR A 116 2.65 -22.66 -9.86
N LYS A 117 2.46 -23.28 -8.69
CA LYS A 117 3.06 -22.76 -7.44
C LYS A 117 4.58 -22.77 -7.47
N ALA A 118 5.19 -23.74 -8.16
CA ALA A 118 6.63 -23.82 -8.32
C ALA A 118 7.22 -22.67 -9.19
N LEU A 119 6.38 -21.92 -9.90
CA LEU A 119 6.83 -20.82 -10.77
C LEU A 119 7.08 -19.53 -10.01
N PHE A 120 6.45 -19.35 -8.85
CA PHE A 120 6.66 -18.22 -7.96
C PHE A 120 7.90 -18.43 -7.10
N GLY A 121 8.54 -17.35 -6.65
CA GLY A 121 9.65 -17.44 -5.71
C GLY A 121 9.21 -17.85 -4.32
N LYS A 122 10.17 -18.34 -3.54
CA LYS A 122 9.99 -18.73 -2.14
C LYS A 122 10.62 -17.66 -1.25
N SER A 123 9.92 -17.29 -0.16
CA SER A 123 10.46 -16.42 0.90
C SER A 123 10.88 -15.01 0.44
N CYS A 124 10.04 -14.33 -0.32
CA CYS A 124 10.27 -12.94 -0.72
C CYS A 124 9.95 -11.98 0.44
N SER A 125 10.85 -11.04 0.71
CA SER A 125 10.68 -10.02 1.74
C SER A 125 10.31 -8.69 1.11
N THR A 126 9.16 -8.14 1.48
CA THR A 126 8.77 -6.80 1.04
C THR A 126 9.79 -5.76 1.55
N PRO A 127 10.44 -4.99 0.66
CA PRO A 127 11.38 -3.96 1.07
C PRO A 127 10.66 -2.88 1.86
N LEU A 128 11.31 -2.34 2.90
CA LEU A 128 10.76 -1.23 3.70
C LEU A 128 10.96 0.13 3.03
N GLY A 129 11.96 0.23 2.13
CA GLY A 129 12.37 1.50 1.54
C GLY A 129 13.09 2.42 2.52
N LYS A 130 13.77 3.42 1.99
CA LYS A 130 14.43 4.46 2.80
C LYS A 130 13.41 5.56 3.07
N ASN A 131 13.21 5.95 4.34
CA ASN A 131 12.22 6.98 4.72
C ASN A 131 10.79 6.68 4.23
N GLY A 132 10.42 5.40 4.10
CA GLY A 132 9.09 5.00 3.64
C GLY A 132 8.84 5.17 2.14
N VAL A 133 9.87 5.54 1.35
CA VAL A 133 9.83 5.55 -0.11
C VAL A 133 10.67 4.43 -0.69
N LEU A 134 10.16 3.82 -1.77
CA LEU A 134 10.78 2.67 -2.42
C LEU A 134 11.52 3.07 -3.67
N ALA A 135 12.75 2.60 -3.80
CA ALA A 135 13.53 2.70 -5.03
C ALA A 135 13.09 1.64 -6.04
N GLU A 136 13.26 1.92 -7.33
CA GLU A 136 12.82 1.00 -8.38
C GLU A 136 13.56 -0.33 -8.36
N ALA A 137 14.83 -0.34 -7.96
CA ALA A 137 15.59 -1.55 -7.76
C ALA A 137 14.96 -2.47 -6.71
N GLU A 138 14.50 -1.91 -5.58
CA GLU A 138 13.85 -2.67 -4.51
C GLU A 138 12.52 -3.27 -4.98
N VAL A 139 11.73 -2.48 -5.71
CA VAL A 139 10.46 -2.93 -6.30
C VAL A 139 10.68 -4.04 -7.32
N LEU A 140 11.69 -3.89 -8.20
CA LEU A 140 12.02 -4.88 -9.22
C LEU A 140 12.50 -6.20 -8.61
N GLU A 141 13.38 -6.15 -7.60
CA GLU A 141 13.84 -7.35 -6.91
C GLU A 141 12.67 -8.07 -6.21
N GLU A 142 11.76 -7.34 -5.59
CA GLU A 142 10.57 -7.93 -4.99
C GLU A 142 9.65 -8.59 -6.03
N LEU A 143 9.39 -7.92 -7.17
CA LEU A 143 8.57 -8.49 -8.24
C LEU A 143 9.26 -9.72 -8.88
N LYS A 144 10.57 -9.64 -9.14
CA LYS A 144 11.35 -10.79 -9.63
C LYS A 144 11.26 -11.97 -8.68
N CYS A 145 11.45 -11.73 -7.38
CA CYS A 145 11.33 -12.79 -6.40
C CYS A 145 9.91 -13.37 -6.43
N ARG A 146 8.88 -12.55 -6.20
CA ARG A 146 7.50 -13.02 -6.06
C ARG A 146 7.03 -13.83 -7.26
N PHE A 147 7.35 -13.37 -8.46
CA PHE A 147 6.93 -14.02 -9.71
C PHE A 147 7.98 -14.99 -10.26
N GLY A 148 9.10 -15.22 -9.56
CA GLY A 148 10.17 -16.11 -10.00
C GLY A 148 10.72 -15.74 -11.39
N LEU A 149 10.96 -14.44 -11.62
CA LEU A 149 11.41 -13.88 -12.89
C LEU A 149 12.89 -13.48 -12.82
N THR A 150 13.59 -13.60 -13.95
CA THR A 150 14.98 -13.15 -14.10
C THR A 150 15.12 -11.96 -15.06
N GLU A 151 14.11 -11.72 -15.89
CA GLU A 151 14.21 -10.84 -17.07
C GLU A 151 13.65 -9.43 -16.89
N MET A 152 13.24 -9.06 -15.67
CA MET A 152 12.80 -7.68 -15.42
C MET A 152 14.01 -6.74 -15.39
N LYS A 153 14.14 -5.90 -16.42
CA LYS A 153 15.20 -4.90 -16.54
C LYS A 153 14.63 -3.50 -16.40
N ASN A 154 15.47 -2.60 -15.90
CA ASN A 154 15.16 -1.19 -15.82
C ASN A 154 15.79 -0.43 -17.00
N SER A 155 15.02 0.46 -17.64
CA SER A 155 15.56 1.42 -18.61
C SER A 155 16.14 2.67 -17.95
N THR A 156 15.69 3.04 -16.75
CA THR A 156 16.18 4.20 -15.97
C THR A 156 15.86 4.03 -14.47
N PRO A 157 16.86 3.76 -13.61
CA PRO A 157 16.68 3.69 -12.16
C PRO A 157 16.12 4.99 -11.59
N THR A 158 14.91 4.91 -11.00
CA THR A 158 14.34 6.00 -10.24
C THR A 158 14.58 5.79 -8.74
N ASN A 159 14.91 6.87 -8.04
CA ASN A 159 15.16 6.85 -6.59
C ASN A 159 13.86 6.70 -5.79
N VAL A 160 12.71 7.06 -6.39
CA VAL A 160 11.39 6.98 -5.77
C VAL A 160 10.40 6.48 -6.82
N VAL A 161 9.74 5.36 -6.51
CA VAL A 161 8.68 4.79 -7.34
C VAL A 161 7.35 5.37 -6.91
N THR A 162 6.58 5.87 -7.87
CA THR A 162 5.18 6.24 -7.65
C THR A 162 4.28 5.02 -7.84
N LYS A 163 3.04 5.08 -7.34
CA LYS A 163 2.04 4.05 -7.59
C LYS A 163 1.83 3.82 -9.09
N GLY A 164 1.79 4.91 -9.88
CA GLY A 164 1.68 4.88 -11.34
C GLY A 164 2.78 4.05 -11.98
N ARG A 165 4.03 4.35 -11.64
CA ARG A 165 5.20 3.61 -12.11
C ARG A 165 5.14 2.14 -11.68
N PHE A 166 4.71 1.87 -10.45
CA PHE A 166 4.55 0.51 -9.96
C PHE A 166 3.51 -0.30 -10.75
N ALA A 167 2.37 0.29 -11.14
CA ALA A 167 1.38 -0.40 -11.97
C ALA A 167 1.98 -0.85 -13.32
N MET A 168 2.84 -0.03 -13.91
CA MET A 168 3.56 -0.41 -15.14
C MET A 168 4.45 -1.63 -14.91
N LEU A 169 5.27 -1.59 -13.85
CA LEU A 169 6.20 -2.67 -13.49
C LEU A 169 5.47 -3.96 -13.13
N LEU A 170 4.37 -3.87 -12.38
CA LEU A 170 3.54 -5.03 -12.04
C LEU A 170 2.93 -5.63 -13.29
N ASN A 171 2.34 -4.82 -14.19
CA ASN A 171 1.78 -5.32 -15.44
C ASN A 171 2.84 -6.05 -16.29
N GLN A 172 4.07 -5.51 -16.35
CA GLN A 172 5.18 -6.19 -17.01
C GLN A 172 5.51 -7.54 -16.35
N ALA A 173 5.58 -7.59 -15.02
CA ALA A 173 5.84 -8.83 -14.28
C ALA A 173 4.78 -9.91 -14.57
N LEU A 174 3.49 -9.54 -14.55
CA LEU A 174 2.39 -10.47 -14.82
C LEU A 174 2.45 -11.02 -16.25
N ASN A 175 2.73 -10.15 -17.24
CA ASN A 175 2.87 -10.58 -18.63
C ASN A 175 4.05 -11.53 -18.84
N LEU A 176 5.20 -11.27 -18.20
CA LEU A 176 6.34 -12.18 -18.22
C LEU A 176 6.01 -13.52 -17.54
N TRP A 177 5.28 -13.48 -16.43
CA TRP A 177 4.84 -14.69 -15.74
C TRP A 177 3.90 -15.54 -16.60
N ILE A 178 2.96 -14.92 -17.31
CA ILE A 178 2.07 -15.62 -18.25
C ILE A 178 2.87 -16.29 -19.38
N ARG A 179 3.88 -15.62 -19.94
CA ARG A 179 4.77 -16.24 -20.93
C ARG A 179 5.49 -17.46 -20.37
N LYS A 180 6.01 -17.36 -19.13
CA LYS A 180 6.62 -18.49 -18.41
C LYS A 180 5.63 -19.63 -18.20
N LEU A 181 4.37 -19.31 -17.88
CA LEU A 181 3.29 -20.28 -17.73
C LEU A 181 3.02 -21.02 -19.05
N ASP A 182 2.93 -20.29 -20.16
CA ASP A 182 2.64 -20.85 -21.48
C ASP A 182 3.77 -21.72 -22.02
N ALA A 183 5.02 -21.49 -21.62
CA ALA A 183 6.16 -22.33 -21.95
C ALA A 183 6.15 -23.72 -21.27
N LEU A 184 5.22 -23.99 -20.35
CA LEU A 184 5.10 -25.26 -19.62
C LEU A 184 3.99 -26.17 -20.14
N LYS A 185 3.23 -25.70 -21.13
CA LYS A 185 2.22 -26.47 -21.86
C LYS A 185 2.88 -27.22 -23.02
#